data_AF-A0AAD6E573-F1
#
_entry.id   AF-A0AAD6E573-F1
#
_cell.length_a   1.000
_cell.length_b   1.000
_cell.length_c   1.000
_cell.angle_alpha   90.00
_cell.angle_beta   90.00
_cell.angle_gamma   90.00
#
_symmetry.space_group_name_H-M   'P 1'
#
loop_
_entity.id
_entity.type
_entity.pdbx_description
1 polymer ?
#
loop_
_entity_poly.entity_id
_entity_poly.type
_entity_poly.pdbx_seq_one_letter_code
_entity_poly.pdbx_strand_id
1 'polypeptide(L)'
;MSYLPKLVAIMATEYLVASVTLAFTAKESRVRILCLLFLFSLATVETRLLSFLSGPELLRGVFAFSCLIKTLHFVSLFLILRVDISELLSKTNKPSACFFAALNCVMSTRGIGTPWEVKTPIHQNHAPPSNHPRETKGIYIAKTVLTFTWQFTALDLLNFGAVRFFQREWPVALSAGAEFLGPGSTKEQLMARLPLSFLLLINLRLLFSMIYKINLLVSIVFFSGTADSWPPLLADCGFSGALGLGIVGPYTGIASSAGLS
;
A
#
# COMPACT_ATOMS: atom_id res chain seq x y z
N MET A 1 23.70 -3.47 16.65
CA MET A 1 23.51 -2.11 16.08
C MET A 1 22.20 -2.09 15.32
N SER A 2 21.35 -1.07 15.51
CA SER A 2 20.05 -0.99 14.80
C SER A 2 20.29 -0.69 13.31
N TYR A 3 19.82 -1.57 12.42
CA TYR A 3 19.87 -1.37 10.96
C TYR A 3 18.71 -0.49 10.45
N LEU A 4 17.74 -0.19 11.30
CA LEU A 4 16.58 0.65 11.01
C LEU A 4 16.95 2.03 10.42
N PRO A 5 17.86 2.84 11.01
CA PRO A 5 18.20 4.14 10.44
C PRO A 5 18.83 4.04 9.05
N LYS A 6 19.61 2.97 8.78
CA LYS A 6 20.20 2.73 7.46
C LYS A 6 19.12 2.38 6.44
N LEU A 7 18.14 1.55 6.82
CA LEU A 7 17.00 1.20 5.98
C LEU A 7 16.18 2.45 5.62
N VAL A 8 15.87 3.30 6.61
CA VAL A 8 15.14 4.55 6.40
C VAL A 8 15.90 5.51 5.49
N ALA A 9 17.22 5.63 5.67
CA ALA A 9 18.05 6.47 4.80
C ALA A 9 18.04 5.99 3.34
N ILE A 10 18.10 4.67 3.11
CA ILE A 10 18.03 4.10 1.75
C ILE A 10 16.66 4.39 1.13
N MET A 11 15.56 4.10 1.85
CA MET A 11 14.21 4.40 1.36
C MET A 11 14.05 5.88 1.00
N ALA A 12 14.48 6.78 1.88
CA ALA A 12 14.43 8.22 1.62
C ALA A 12 15.26 8.62 0.38
N THR A 13 16.43 8.00 0.20
CA THR A 13 17.29 8.24 -0.96
C THR A 13 16.62 7.79 -2.25
N GLU A 14 15.98 6.62 -2.26
CA GLU A 14 15.27 6.12 -3.44
C GLU A 14 14.11 7.03 -3.83
N TYR A 15 13.28 7.44 -2.86
CA TYR A 15 12.20 8.38 -3.10
C TYR A 15 12.71 9.72 -3.64
N LEU A 16 13.81 10.23 -3.09
CA LEU A 16 14.43 11.48 -3.53
C LEU A 16 14.98 11.36 -4.95
N VAL A 17 15.74 10.31 -5.25
CA VAL A 17 16.33 10.05 -6.58
C VAL A 17 15.23 9.87 -7.63
N ALA A 18 14.18 9.13 -7.30
CA ALA A 18 13.02 8.95 -8.18
C ALA A 18 12.32 10.29 -8.44
N SER A 19 12.09 11.10 -7.40
CA SER A 19 11.42 12.41 -7.53
C SER A 19 12.23 13.40 -8.34
N VAL A 20 13.55 13.50 -8.10
CA VAL A 20 14.46 14.37 -8.87
C VAL A 20 14.48 13.95 -10.34
N THR A 21 14.61 12.64 -10.59
CA THR A 21 14.65 12.13 -11.96
C THR A 21 13.33 12.42 -12.68
N LEU A 22 12.20 12.17 -12.02
CA LEU A 22 10.89 12.40 -12.61
C LEU A 22 10.61 13.91 -12.87
N ALA A 23 11.09 14.79 -11.98
CA ALA A 23 10.90 16.24 -12.11
C ALA A 23 11.74 16.87 -13.23
N PHE A 24 12.94 16.35 -13.50
CA PHE A 24 13.93 17.03 -14.35
C PHE A 24 14.34 16.24 -15.60
N THR A 25 13.69 15.11 -15.90
CA THR A 25 13.98 14.35 -17.12
C THR A 25 12.74 14.21 -18.01
N ALA A 26 12.95 14.33 -19.32
CA ALA A 26 11.90 14.08 -20.32
C ALA A 26 11.52 12.59 -20.39
N LYS A 27 10.30 12.30 -20.85
CA LYS A 27 9.73 10.94 -20.88
C LYS A 27 10.56 9.90 -21.64
N GLU A 28 11.22 10.29 -22.73
CA GLU A 28 12.07 9.40 -23.56
C GLU A 28 13.55 9.40 -23.16
N SER A 29 13.91 10.02 -22.04
CA SER A 29 15.31 10.13 -21.64
C SER A 29 15.88 8.79 -21.21
N ARG A 30 17.03 8.39 -21.79
CA ARG A 30 17.83 7.23 -21.35
C ARG A 30 18.27 7.35 -19.88
N VAL A 31 18.29 8.56 -19.32
CA VAL A 31 18.57 8.82 -17.91
C VAL A 31 17.54 8.14 -17.01
N ARG A 32 16.27 8.02 -17.43
CA ARG A 32 15.24 7.31 -16.66
C ARG A 32 15.53 5.82 -16.53
N ILE A 33 16.06 5.20 -17.58
CA ILE A 33 16.46 3.79 -17.56
C ILE A 33 17.66 3.58 -16.63
N LEU A 34 18.67 4.44 -16.72
CA LEU A 34 19.83 4.41 -15.80
C LEU A 34 19.41 4.61 -14.34
N CYS A 35 18.50 5.55 -14.10
CA CYS A 35 17.93 5.79 -12.78
C CYS A 35 17.17 4.56 -12.27
N LEU A 36 16.38 3.90 -13.11
CA LEU A 36 15.66 2.69 -12.71
C LEU A 36 16.63 1.56 -12.35
N LEU A 37 17.72 1.36 -13.10
CA LEU A 37 18.76 0.40 -12.76
C LEU A 37 19.42 0.73 -11.42
N PHE A 38 19.68 2.01 -11.17
CA PHE A 38 20.21 2.48 -9.89
C PHE A 38 19.22 2.25 -8.73
N LEU A 39 17.94 2.58 -8.90
CA LEU A 39 16.89 2.31 -7.92
C LEU A 39 16.73 0.80 -7.66
N PHE A 40 16.85 -0.03 -8.69
CA PHE A 40 16.84 -1.48 -8.53
C PHE A 40 18.04 -1.95 -7.70
N SER A 41 19.23 -1.40 -7.95
CA SER A 41 20.41 -1.70 -7.12
C SER A 41 20.19 -1.30 -5.66
N LEU A 42 19.59 -0.15 -5.37
CA LEU A 42 19.24 0.27 -4.01
C LEU A 42 18.22 -0.66 -3.37
N ALA A 43 17.20 -1.10 -4.11
CA ALA A 43 16.23 -2.09 -3.63
C ALA A 43 16.89 -3.44 -3.30
N THR A 44 17.92 -3.86 -4.06
CA THR A 44 18.69 -5.06 -3.68
C THR A 44 19.48 -4.86 -2.39
N VAL A 45 20.00 -3.65 -2.14
CA VAL A 45 20.69 -3.34 -0.88
C VAL A 45 19.69 -3.27 0.27
N GLU A 46 18.52 -2.68 0.06
CA GLU A 46 17.41 -2.62 1.02
C GLU A 46 16.97 -4.02 1.46
N THR A 47 16.73 -4.93 0.51
CA THR A 47 16.34 -6.32 0.81
C THR A 47 17.42 -7.08 1.56
N ARG A 48 18.70 -6.84 1.26
CA ARG A 48 19.82 -7.38 2.03
C ARG A 48 19.84 -6.82 3.45
N LEU A 49 19.68 -5.51 3.64
CA LEU A 49 19.62 -4.91 4.98
C LEU A 49 18.43 -5.42 5.80
N LEU A 50 17.30 -5.66 5.14
CA LEU A 50 16.11 -6.17 5.78
C LEU A 50 16.31 -7.56 6.40
N SER A 51 17.19 -8.38 5.82
CA SER A 51 17.56 -9.68 6.40
C SER A 51 18.29 -9.56 7.74
N PHE A 52 18.97 -8.43 7.99
CA PHE A 52 19.68 -8.15 9.24
C PHE A 52 18.84 -7.38 10.27
N LEU A 53 17.59 -7.01 9.93
CA LEU A 53 16.70 -6.32 10.84
C LEU A 53 16.21 -7.29 11.93
N SER A 54 16.61 -7.05 13.18
CA SER A 54 16.10 -7.76 14.34
C SER A 54 14.67 -7.28 14.65
N GLY A 55 13.70 -8.18 14.67
CA GLY A 55 12.30 -7.85 14.97
C GLY A 55 11.35 -9.00 14.67
N PRO A 56 10.03 -8.79 14.84
CA PRO A 56 9.02 -9.77 14.49
C PRO A 56 9.10 -10.13 13.00
N GLU A 57 9.00 -11.42 12.69
CA GLU A 57 9.02 -11.96 11.32
C GLU A 57 7.98 -11.30 10.42
N LEU A 58 6.81 -11.00 10.99
CA LEU A 58 5.73 -10.32 10.31
C LEU A 58 6.09 -8.89 9.90
N LEU A 59 6.76 -8.14 10.78
CA LEU A 59 7.20 -6.78 10.47
C LEU A 59 8.20 -6.80 9.31
N ARG A 60 9.11 -7.77 9.30
CA ARG A 60 10.05 -8.00 8.20
C ARG A 60 9.30 -8.33 6.90
N GLY A 61 8.26 -9.15 6.96
CA GLY A 61 7.38 -9.46 5.82
C GLY A 61 6.65 -8.23 5.28
N VAL A 62 6.13 -7.36 6.16
CA VAL A 62 5.50 -6.10 5.77
C VAL A 62 6.49 -5.20 5.04
N PHE A 63 7.69 -4.98 5.59
CA PHE A 63 8.73 -4.19 4.93
C PHE A 63 9.17 -4.78 3.59
N ALA A 64 9.34 -6.10 3.50
CA ALA A 64 9.70 -6.77 2.25
C ALA A 64 8.61 -6.54 1.18
N PHE A 65 7.34 -6.66 1.58
CA PHE A 65 6.22 -6.41 0.71
C PHE A 65 6.12 -4.93 0.29
N SER A 66 6.36 -3.98 1.21
CA SER A 66 6.47 -2.56 0.89
C SER A 66 7.56 -2.28 -0.15
N CYS A 67 8.75 -2.88 0.01
CA CYS A 67 9.86 -2.77 -0.93
C CYS A 67 9.45 -3.27 -2.33
N LEU A 68 8.74 -4.40 -2.41
CA LEU A 68 8.21 -4.94 -3.66
C LEU A 68 7.22 -3.99 -4.33
N ILE A 69 6.23 -3.49 -3.58
CA ILE A 69 5.22 -2.55 -4.10
C ILE A 69 5.87 -1.24 -4.56
N LYS A 70 6.81 -0.68 -3.78
CA LYS A 70 7.61 0.51 -4.15
C LYS A 70 8.36 0.29 -5.47
N THR A 71 9.04 -0.85 -5.61
CA THR A 71 9.82 -1.17 -6.81
C THR A 71 8.91 -1.29 -8.03
N LEU A 72 7.77 -1.99 -7.90
CA LEU A 72 6.76 -2.08 -8.96
C LEU A 72 6.18 -0.71 -9.31
N HIS A 73 5.95 0.16 -8.32
CA HIS A 73 5.50 1.53 -8.53
C HIS A 73 6.51 2.34 -9.34
N PHE A 74 7.81 2.26 -9.02
CA PHE A 74 8.85 2.93 -9.80
C PHE A 74 8.94 2.40 -11.24
N VAL A 75 8.87 1.08 -11.42
CA VAL A 75 8.79 0.47 -12.76
C VAL A 75 7.59 1.01 -13.53
N SER A 76 6.43 1.08 -12.87
CA SER A 76 5.21 1.63 -13.47
C SER A 76 5.39 3.08 -13.90
N LEU A 77 5.91 3.95 -13.02
CA LEU A 77 6.12 5.37 -13.31
C LEU A 77 7.14 5.61 -14.43
N PHE A 78 8.26 4.90 -14.42
CA PHE A 78 9.37 5.14 -15.35
C PHE A 78 9.25 4.40 -16.69
N LEU A 79 8.68 3.18 -16.72
CA LEU A 79 8.63 2.36 -17.93
C LEU A 79 7.24 2.23 -18.54
N ILE A 80 6.20 2.01 -17.72
CA ILE A 80 4.85 1.68 -18.21
C ILE A 80 4.09 2.97 -18.54
N LEU A 81 3.89 3.82 -17.54
CA LEU A 81 3.16 5.08 -17.67
C LEU A 81 4.02 6.19 -18.26
N ARG A 82 5.35 6.11 -18.09
CA ARG A 82 6.34 7.12 -18.56
C ARG A 82 5.94 8.55 -18.21
N VAL A 83 5.51 8.76 -16.96
CA VAL A 83 4.88 10.01 -16.50
C VAL A 83 5.74 11.23 -16.81
N ASP A 84 5.14 12.26 -17.35
CA ASP A 84 5.78 13.56 -17.57
C ASP A 84 5.15 14.62 -16.68
N ILE A 85 5.95 15.17 -15.75
CA ILE A 85 5.48 16.19 -14.82
C ILE A 85 5.15 17.50 -15.54
N SER A 86 5.78 17.76 -16.69
CA SER A 86 5.46 18.93 -17.51
C SER A 86 4.07 18.86 -18.14
N GLU A 87 3.55 17.64 -18.37
CA GLU A 87 2.17 17.42 -18.82
C GLU A 87 1.17 17.58 -17.66
N LEU A 88 1.55 17.22 -16.42
CA LEU A 88 0.71 17.35 -15.22
C LEU A 88 0.60 18.79 -14.69
N LEU A 89 1.65 19.61 -14.79
CA LEU A 89 1.61 21.02 -14.42
C LEU A 89 1.62 21.90 -15.68
N SER A 90 0.42 22.17 -16.20
CA SER A 90 0.28 23.21 -17.21
C SER A 90 0.74 24.56 -16.64
N LYS A 91 1.87 25.07 -17.16
CA LYS A 91 2.39 26.45 -16.95
C LYS A 91 2.96 26.79 -15.56
N THR A 92 3.85 25.97 -14.99
CA THR A 92 4.78 26.48 -13.95
C THR A 92 6.24 26.33 -14.35
N ASN A 93 6.99 27.43 -14.27
CA ASN A 93 8.45 27.42 -14.47
C ASN A 93 9.22 27.24 -13.14
N LYS A 94 8.52 27.01 -12.02
CA LYS A 94 9.17 26.90 -10.70
C LYS A 94 9.68 25.47 -10.49
N PRO A 95 11.01 25.27 -10.34
CA PRO A 95 11.59 23.94 -10.17
C PRO A 95 11.13 23.25 -8.88
N SER A 96 10.86 24.03 -7.83
CA SER A 96 10.31 23.51 -6.57
C SER A 96 8.91 22.92 -6.74
N ALA A 97 8.05 23.55 -7.54
CA ALA A 97 6.70 23.06 -7.80
C ALA A 97 6.73 21.74 -8.59
N CYS A 98 7.62 21.63 -9.59
CA CYS A 98 7.86 20.39 -10.32
C CYS A 98 8.39 19.28 -9.41
N PHE A 99 9.33 19.60 -8.52
CA PHE A 99 9.85 18.63 -7.56
C PHE A 99 8.77 18.14 -6.58
N PHE A 100 7.96 19.04 -6.01
CA PHE A 100 6.89 18.63 -5.10
C PHE A 100 5.80 17.82 -5.81
N ALA A 101 5.48 18.14 -7.06
CA ALA A 101 4.56 17.34 -7.87
C ALA A 101 5.12 15.94 -8.13
N ALA A 102 6.38 15.85 -8.54
CA ALA A 102 7.07 14.58 -8.73
C ALA A 102 7.13 13.77 -7.44
N LEU A 103 7.50 14.39 -6.32
CA LEU A 103 7.52 13.76 -5.00
C LEU A 103 6.15 13.22 -4.61
N ASN A 104 5.09 13.97 -4.88
CA ASN A 104 3.73 13.52 -4.63
C ASN A 104 3.36 12.33 -5.53
N CYS A 105 3.74 12.32 -6.81
CA CYS A 105 3.54 11.17 -7.70
C CYS A 105 4.34 9.92 -7.27
N VAL A 106 5.57 10.10 -6.80
CA VAL A 106 6.43 8.99 -6.37
C VAL A 106 5.94 8.42 -5.03
N MET A 107 5.48 9.26 -4.11
CA MET A 107 4.94 8.85 -2.81
C MET A 107 3.49 8.35 -2.87
N SER A 108 2.72 8.80 -3.87
CA SER A 108 1.32 8.43 -4.04
C SER A 108 1.18 7.25 -4.98
N THR A 109 0.61 6.15 -4.48
CA THR A 109 0.24 4.98 -5.31
C THR A 109 -1.10 5.18 -6.04
N ARG A 110 -1.63 6.41 -6.08
CA ARG A 110 -2.88 6.70 -6.78
C ARG A 110 -2.67 6.68 -8.30
N GLY A 111 -3.66 6.20 -9.05
CA GLY A 111 -3.59 6.14 -10.51
C GLY A 111 -3.64 7.55 -11.13
N ILE A 112 -2.73 7.81 -12.08
CA ILE A 112 -2.73 9.02 -12.92
C ILE A 112 -3.81 8.86 -14.00
N GLY A 113 -4.58 9.90 -14.29
CA GLY A 113 -5.71 9.82 -15.23
C GLY A 113 -6.95 9.10 -14.67
N THR A 114 -7.05 8.96 -13.35
CA THR A 114 -8.23 8.41 -12.67
C THR A 114 -8.94 9.51 -11.88
N PRO A 115 -10.23 9.38 -11.52
CA PRO A 115 -10.91 10.36 -10.65
C PRO A 115 -10.21 10.57 -9.29
N TRP A 116 -9.32 9.64 -8.92
CA TRP A 116 -8.51 9.60 -7.71
C TRP A 116 -7.08 10.13 -7.92
N GLU A 117 -6.81 10.77 -9.05
CA GLU A 117 -5.51 11.34 -9.39
C GLU A 117 -5.01 12.32 -8.32
N VAL A 118 -3.69 12.47 -8.25
CA VAL A 118 -3.01 13.42 -7.37
C VAL A 118 -3.38 14.84 -7.77
N LYS A 119 -4.47 15.36 -7.21
CA LYS A 119 -4.89 16.75 -7.42
C LYS A 119 -3.86 17.67 -6.76
N THR A 120 -3.10 18.38 -7.59
CA THR A 120 -2.30 19.52 -7.15
C THR A 120 -3.24 20.59 -6.54
N PRO A 121 -2.75 21.53 -5.71
CA PRO A 121 -3.58 22.58 -5.10
C PRO A 121 -4.44 23.35 -6.11
N ILE A 122 -3.98 23.41 -7.36
CA ILE A 122 -4.65 24.08 -8.48
C ILE A 122 -5.90 23.30 -8.96
N HIS A 123 -5.96 21.98 -8.75
CA HIS A 123 -7.03 21.08 -9.20
C HIS A 123 -8.06 20.73 -8.10
N GLN A 124 -7.93 21.27 -6.89
CA GLN A 124 -8.85 20.99 -5.78
C GLN A 124 -10.30 21.46 -6.04
N ASN A 125 -10.49 22.44 -6.94
CA ASN A 125 -11.79 23.05 -7.20
C ASN A 125 -12.73 22.21 -8.10
N HIS A 126 -12.30 21.04 -8.59
CA HIS A 126 -13.07 20.22 -9.54
C HIS A 126 -13.48 18.84 -8.98
N ALA A 127 -13.35 18.61 -7.67
CA ALA A 127 -13.90 17.40 -7.06
C ALA A 127 -15.42 17.54 -6.89
N PRO A 128 -16.24 16.57 -7.37
CA PRO A 128 -17.66 16.56 -7.05
C PRO A 128 -17.82 16.46 -5.51
N PRO A 129 -18.84 17.12 -4.94
CA PRO A 129 -19.10 17.03 -3.51
C PRO A 129 -19.39 15.57 -3.13
N SER A 130 -18.65 15.07 -2.14
CA SER A 130 -18.97 13.80 -1.48
C SER A 130 -20.29 13.96 -0.73
N ASN A 131 -21.28 13.13 -1.05
CA ASN A 131 -22.55 13.05 -0.33
C ASN A 131 -22.42 12.35 1.04
N HIS A 132 -21.20 11.99 1.46
CA HIS A 132 -20.97 11.43 2.78
C HIS A 132 -20.67 12.52 3.82
N PRO A 133 -21.22 12.39 5.05
CA PRO A 133 -20.89 13.29 6.12
C PRO A 133 -19.38 13.28 6.31
N ARG A 134 -18.76 14.45 6.15
CA ARG A 134 -17.31 14.63 6.17
C ARG A 134 -16.81 14.28 7.58
N GLU A 135 -16.35 13.04 7.75
CA GLU A 135 -15.77 12.61 9.02
C GLU A 135 -14.61 13.55 9.38
N THR A 136 -14.53 13.96 10.64
CA THR A 136 -13.40 14.78 11.10
C THR A 136 -12.11 13.98 10.91
N LYS A 137 -11.06 14.64 10.41
CA LYS A 137 -9.78 14.00 10.07
C LYS A 137 -9.25 13.10 11.19
N GLY A 138 -9.41 13.53 12.45
CA GLY A 138 -8.99 12.75 13.63
C GLY A 138 -9.74 11.43 13.80
N ILE A 139 -11.06 11.42 13.58
CA ILE A 139 -11.89 10.21 13.69
C ILE A 139 -11.49 9.21 12.59
N TYR A 140 -11.28 9.69 11.37
CA TYR A 140 -10.84 8.84 10.25
C TYR A 140 -9.46 8.22 10.52
N ILE A 141 -8.51 9.01 11.02
CA ILE A 141 -7.17 8.53 11.39
C ILE A 141 -7.29 7.48 12.50
N ALA A 142 -8.07 7.74 13.55
CA ALA A 142 -8.27 6.80 14.65
C ALA A 142 -8.88 5.47 14.19
N LYS A 143 -9.93 5.51 13.35
CA LYS A 143 -10.53 4.31 12.74
C LYS A 143 -9.54 3.54 11.88
N THR A 144 -8.73 4.25 11.09
CA THR A 144 -7.73 3.63 10.22
C THR A 144 -6.63 2.94 11.03
N VAL A 145 -6.13 3.61 12.08
CA VAL A 145 -5.13 3.05 13.01
C VAL A 145 -5.71 1.85 13.77
N LEU A 146 -6.94 1.93 14.26
CA LEU A 146 -7.59 0.80 14.94
C LEU A 146 -7.72 -0.41 14.01
N THR A 147 -8.18 -0.19 12.78
CA THR A 147 -8.32 -1.26 11.78
C THR A 147 -6.96 -1.83 11.38
N PHE A 148 -5.92 -0.99 11.32
CA PHE A 148 -4.56 -1.40 11.06
C PHE A 148 -4.02 -2.30 12.18
N THR A 149 -4.17 -1.89 13.45
CA THR A 149 -3.77 -2.69 14.60
C THR A 149 -4.49 -4.03 14.62
N TRP A 150 -5.80 -4.04 14.35
CA TRP A 150 -6.57 -5.28 14.26
C TRP A 150 -6.04 -6.22 13.16
N GLN A 151 -5.80 -5.69 11.95
CA GLN A 151 -5.25 -6.48 10.85
C GLN A 151 -3.84 -6.99 11.13
N PHE A 152 -3.01 -6.20 11.82
CA PHE A 152 -1.69 -6.62 12.27
C PHE A 152 -1.78 -7.82 13.20
N THR A 153 -2.62 -7.73 14.25
CA THR A 153 -2.83 -8.82 15.20
C THR A 153 -3.40 -10.07 14.52
N ALA A 154 -4.36 -9.90 13.60
CA ALA A 154 -4.91 -11.02 12.85
C ALA A 154 -3.85 -11.72 11.98
N LEU A 155 -2.99 -10.95 11.31
CA LEU A 155 -1.92 -11.49 10.48
C LEU A 155 -0.83 -12.16 11.33
N ASP A 156 -0.57 -11.66 12.54
CA ASP A 156 0.36 -12.25 13.50
C ASP A 156 -0.18 -13.59 14.01
N LEU A 157 -1.46 -13.63 14.39
CA LEU A 157 -2.12 -14.86 14.84
C LEU A 157 -2.18 -15.91 13.73
N LEU A 158 -2.50 -15.51 12.50
CA LEU A 158 -2.53 -16.41 11.34
C LEU A 158 -1.14 -16.96 11.02
N ASN A 159 -0.11 -16.13 11.00
CA ASN A 159 1.24 -16.59 10.71
C ASN A 159 1.83 -17.41 11.86
N PHE A 160 1.68 -16.98 13.10
CA PHE A 160 2.21 -17.71 14.25
C PHE A 160 1.49 -19.04 14.47
N GLY A 161 0.16 -19.05 14.38
CA GLY A 161 -0.66 -20.23 14.60
C GLY A 161 -0.58 -21.21 13.43
N ALA A 162 -0.90 -20.75 12.22
CA ALA A 162 -1.04 -21.66 11.08
C ALA A 162 0.30 -22.12 10.52
N VAL A 163 1.29 -21.22 10.37
CA VAL A 163 2.60 -21.63 9.80
C VAL A 163 3.30 -22.62 10.72
N ARG A 164 3.26 -22.41 12.04
CA ARG A 164 3.82 -23.38 13.00
C ARG A 164 3.06 -24.69 13.02
N PHE A 165 1.73 -24.66 12.91
CA PHE A 165 0.92 -25.86 12.80
C PHE A 165 1.30 -26.68 11.56
N PHE A 166 1.37 -26.04 10.37
CA PHE A 166 1.76 -26.71 9.13
C PHE A 166 3.21 -27.21 9.13
N GLN A 167 4.14 -26.46 9.76
CA GLN A 167 5.53 -26.91 9.93
C GLN A 167 5.64 -28.15 10.82
N ARG A 168 4.82 -28.24 11.87
CA ARG A 168 4.83 -29.37 12.80
C ARG A 168 4.15 -30.61 12.23
N GLU A 169 3.01 -30.42 11.59
CA GLU A 169 2.13 -31.52 11.16
C GLU A 169 2.52 -32.06 9.78
N TRP A 170 3.13 -31.24 8.91
CA TRP A 170 3.47 -31.62 7.53
C TRP A 170 4.92 -31.29 7.14
N PRO A 171 5.94 -31.78 7.90
CA PRO A 171 7.35 -31.46 7.64
C PRO A 171 7.83 -31.96 6.25
N VAL A 172 7.26 -33.06 5.76
CA VAL A 172 7.61 -33.66 4.46
C VAL A 172 7.11 -32.81 3.29
N ALA A 173 5.95 -32.15 3.42
CA ALA A 173 5.38 -31.31 2.37
C ALA A 173 6.17 -29.99 2.13
N LEU A 174 6.97 -29.59 3.12
CA LEU A 174 7.80 -28.38 3.16
C LEU A 174 9.31 -28.68 3.13
N SER A 175 9.72 -29.93 2.90
CA SER A 175 11.12 -30.35 2.91
C SER A 175 11.93 -29.80 1.71
N ALA A 176 13.22 -29.56 1.93
CA ALA A 176 14.14 -29.08 0.90
C ALA A 176 14.27 -30.14 -0.22
N GLY A 177 13.99 -29.74 -1.47
CA GLY A 177 13.92 -30.63 -2.64
C GLY A 177 12.50 -30.84 -3.19
N ALA A 178 11.46 -30.43 -2.43
CA ALA A 178 10.08 -30.46 -2.88
C ALA A 178 9.62 -29.06 -3.31
N GLU A 179 10.14 -28.59 -4.45
CA GLU A 179 9.74 -27.33 -5.08
C GLU A 179 8.20 -27.19 -5.12
N PHE A 180 7.68 -26.00 -4.80
CA PHE A 180 6.26 -25.76 -4.54
C PHE A 180 5.35 -26.22 -5.70
N LEU A 181 5.89 -26.20 -6.92
CA LEU A 181 5.28 -26.67 -8.17
C LEU A 181 6.30 -27.46 -9.03
N GLY A 182 7.16 -28.26 -8.40
CA GLY A 182 8.10 -29.10 -9.12
C GLY A 182 7.42 -30.27 -9.85
N PRO A 183 7.96 -30.77 -10.97
CA PRO A 183 7.40 -31.88 -11.73
C PRO A 183 7.34 -33.22 -10.96
N GLY A 184 8.01 -33.33 -9.81
CA GLY A 184 8.01 -34.49 -8.93
C GLY A 184 7.03 -34.45 -7.75
N SER A 185 6.07 -33.51 -7.71
CA SER A 185 5.19 -33.37 -6.54
C SER A 185 4.11 -34.47 -6.49
N THR A 186 3.99 -35.16 -5.34
CA THR A 186 2.97 -36.20 -5.15
C THR A 186 1.58 -35.60 -4.91
N LYS A 187 0.52 -36.37 -5.13
CA LYS A 187 -0.88 -35.92 -4.94
C LYS A 187 -1.14 -35.49 -3.49
N GLU A 188 -0.53 -36.19 -2.54
CA GLU A 188 -0.64 -35.92 -1.11
C GLU A 188 0.05 -34.60 -0.74
N GLN A 189 1.20 -34.30 -1.37
CA GLN A 189 1.87 -33.00 -1.20
C GLN A 189 1.03 -31.85 -1.76
N LEU A 190 0.37 -32.04 -2.90
CA LEU A 190 -0.49 -31.03 -3.50
C LEU A 190 -1.71 -30.72 -2.62
N MET A 191 -2.35 -31.75 -2.07
CA MET A 191 -3.48 -31.62 -1.14
C MET A 191 -3.08 -30.91 0.16
N ALA A 192 -1.88 -31.20 0.68
CA ALA A 192 -1.34 -30.52 1.85
C ALA A 192 -1.01 -29.03 1.60
N ARG A 193 -0.66 -28.68 0.36
CA ARG A 193 -0.28 -27.30 -0.05
C ARG A 193 -1.47 -26.41 -0.35
N LEU A 194 -2.62 -26.99 -0.70
CA LEU A 194 -3.85 -26.26 -1.00
C LEU A 194 -4.28 -25.30 0.14
N PRO A 195 -4.39 -25.73 1.42
CA PRO A 195 -4.72 -24.80 2.51
C PRO A 195 -3.64 -23.74 2.74
N LEU A 196 -2.36 -24.06 2.50
CA LEU A 196 -1.26 -23.11 2.60
C LEU A 196 -1.35 -22.02 1.51
N SER A 197 -1.76 -22.38 0.29
CA SER A 197 -2.03 -21.43 -0.79
C SER A 197 -3.21 -20.51 -0.47
N PHE A 198 -4.29 -21.03 0.11
CA PHE A 198 -5.40 -20.19 0.58
C PHE A 198 -4.95 -19.22 1.67
N LEU A 199 -4.15 -19.69 2.61
CA LEU A 199 -3.58 -18.86 3.67
C LEU A 199 -2.66 -17.77 3.11
N LEU A 200 -1.85 -18.09 2.09
CA LEU A 200 -1.04 -17.12 1.37
C LEU A 200 -1.90 -16.03 0.72
N LEU A 201 -3.00 -16.39 0.06
CA LEU A 201 -3.91 -15.42 -0.55
C LEU A 201 -4.56 -14.49 0.48
N ILE A 202 -4.97 -15.03 1.63
CA ILE A 202 -5.52 -14.24 2.75
C ILE A 202 -4.47 -13.27 3.29
N ASN A 203 -3.26 -13.77 3.56
CA ASN A 203 -2.13 -12.95 4.01
C ASN A 203 -1.79 -11.86 3.00
N LEU A 204 -1.75 -12.19 1.71
CA LEU A 204 -1.46 -11.23 0.65
C LEU A 204 -2.53 -10.13 0.60
N ARG A 205 -3.82 -10.49 0.67
CA ARG A 205 -4.92 -9.52 0.73
C ARG A 205 -4.80 -8.58 1.93
N LEU A 206 -4.49 -9.12 3.10
CA LEU A 206 -4.32 -8.33 4.32
C LEU A 206 -3.09 -7.41 4.22
N LEU A 207 -1.97 -7.89 3.68
CA LEU A 207 -0.78 -7.09 3.42
C LEU A 207 -1.08 -5.92 2.47
N PHE A 208 -1.78 -6.17 1.35
CA PHE A 208 -2.22 -5.12 0.45
C PHE A 208 -3.08 -4.07 1.16
N SER A 209 -4.02 -4.50 2.01
CA SER A 209 -4.87 -3.60 2.81
C SER A 209 -4.05 -2.74 3.78
N MET A 210 -3.05 -3.33 4.44
CA MET A 210 -2.16 -2.67 5.38
C MET A 210 -1.29 -1.60 4.69
N ILE A 211 -0.64 -1.96 3.58
CA ILE A 211 0.20 -1.02 2.82
C ILE A 211 -0.62 0.15 2.29
N TYR A 212 -1.82 -0.11 1.78
CA TYR A 212 -2.69 0.96 1.35
C TYR A 212 -3.04 1.92 2.49
N LYS A 213 -3.41 1.41 3.67
CA LYS A 213 -3.73 2.25 4.83
C LYS A 213 -2.55 3.08 5.31
N ILE A 214 -1.34 2.52 5.26
CA ILE A 214 -0.11 3.26 5.56
C ILE A 214 0.05 4.41 4.56
N ASN A 215 -0.04 4.14 3.25
CA ASN A 215 0.11 5.17 2.21
C ASN A 215 -0.98 6.25 2.31
N LEU A 216 -2.21 5.85 2.60
CA LEU A 216 -3.35 6.74 2.85
C LEU A 216 -3.09 7.65 4.06
N LEU A 217 -2.64 7.10 5.19
CA LEU A 217 -2.30 7.87 6.39
C LEU A 217 -1.16 8.85 6.12
N VAL A 218 -0.07 8.38 5.50
CA VAL A 218 1.06 9.23 5.08
C VAL A 218 0.56 10.36 4.18
N SER A 219 -0.35 10.07 3.25
CA SER A 219 -0.91 11.07 2.36
C SER A 219 -1.81 12.09 3.05
N ILE A 220 -2.63 11.68 4.03
CA ILE A 220 -3.50 12.61 4.76
C ILE A 220 -2.69 13.49 5.73
N VAL A 221 -1.62 12.94 6.33
CA VAL A 221 -0.78 13.64 7.31
C VAL A 221 0.19 14.60 6.65
N PHE A 222 0.90 14.14 5.60
CA PHE A 222 1.96 14.93 4.96
C PHE A 222 1.49 15.70 3.73
N PHE A 223 0.38 15.31 3.11
CA PHE A 223 -0.15 15.95 1.92
C PHE A 223 -1.59 16.43 2.15
N SER A 224 -2.08 17.35 1.32
CA SER A 224 -3.45 17.88 1.44
C SER A 224 -4.53 16.91 0.94
N GLY A 225 -4.29 15.60 1.03
CA GLY A 225 -5.22 14.57 0.59
C GLY A 225 -6.43 14.42 1.53
N THR A 226 -7.61 14.25 0.95
CA THR A 226 -8.82 13.81 1.67
C THR A 226 -9.02 12.31 1.48
N ALA A 227 -9.66 11.62 2.44
CA ALA A 227 -10.02 10.20 2.30
C ALA A 227 -10.80 9.94 1.00
N ASP A 228 -11.74 10.85 0.68
CA ASP A 228 -12.56 10.85 -0.55
C ASP A 228 -11.76 11.05 -1.85
N SER A 229 -10.44 11.25 -1.79
CA SER A 229 -9.59 11.39 -2.97
C SER A 229 -8.77 10.14 -3.28
N TRP A 230 -8.98 9.07 -2.52
CA TRP A 230 -8.36 7.77 -2.72
C TRP A 230 -9.36 6.77 -3.30
N PRO A 231 -8.91 5.86 -4.19
CA PRO A 231 -9.80 4.83 -4.72
C PRO A 231 -10.31 3.95 -3.57
N PRO A 232 -11.62 3.66 -3.47
CA PRO A 232 -12.11 2.72 -2.48
C PRO A 232 -11.32 1.43 -2.64
N LEU A 233 -10.69 0.96 -1.55
CA LEU A 233 -10.08 -0.35 -1.59
C LEU A 233 -11.18 -1.37 -1.87
N LEU A 234 -10.79 -2.59 -2.25
CA LEU A 234 -11.63 -3.81 -2.24
C LEU A 234 -12.36 -4.11 -0.90
N ALA A 235 -12.37 -3.18 0.06
CA ALA A 235 -13.08 -3.19 1.32
C ALA A 235 -14.45 -2.48 1.28
N ASP A 236 -14.67 -1.48 0.42
CA ASP A 236 -15.97 -0.81 0.31
C ASP A 236 -16.94 -1.58 -0.61
N CYS A 237 -16.43 -2.54 -1.38
CA CYS A 237 -17.26 -3.61 -1.95
C CYS A 237 -17.65 -4.61 -0.84
N GLY A 238 -18.64 -4.24 -0.04
CA GLY A 238 -19.65 -5.17 0.47
C GLY A 238 -19.25 -6.15 1.59
N PHE A 239 -18.16 -5.96 2.33
CA PHE A 239 -17.83 -6.84 3.46
C PHE A 239 -17.87 -6.17 4.84
N SER A 240 -18.48 -4.99 4.95
CA SER A 240 -18.80 -4.37 6.25
C SER A 240 -20.20 -4.74 6.79
N GLY A 241 -20.98 -5.54 6.03
CA GLY A 241 -22.33 -5.97 6.43
C GLY A 241 -22.46 -7.43 6.88
N ALA A 242 -21.43 -8.26 6.70
CA ALA A 242 -21.56 -9.72 6.83
C ALA A 242 -20.93 -10.35 8.09
N LEU A 243 -20.23 -9.58 8.91
CA LEU A 243 -19.79 -10.03 10.23
C LEU A 243 -20.25 -9.04 11.28
N GLY A 244 -21.51 -9.26 11.69
CA GLY A 244 -22.11 -8.61 12.83
C GLY A 244 -21.29 -8.87 14.09
N LEU A 245 -20.68 -7.81 14.60
CA LEU A 245 -20.61 -7.58 16.03
C LEU A 245 -21.22 -6.19 16.24
N GLY A 246 -22.52 -6.21 16.48
CA GLY A 246 -23.30 -5.04 16.80
C GLY A 246 -22.76 -4.39 18.07
N ILE A 247 -22.44 -3.11 17.97
CA ILE A 247 -22.68 -2.17 19.06
C ILE A 247 -23.76 -1.24 18.54
N VAL A 248 -25.00 -1.67 18.75
CA VAL A 248 -26.19 -0.84 18.60
C VAL A 248 -26.13 0.18 19.73
N GLY A 249 -25.79 1.43 19.39
CA GLY A 249 -26.04 2.60 20.24
C GLY A 249 -27.42 3.18 19.89
N PRO A 250 -28.29 3.45 20.87
CA PRO A 250 -29.67 3.83 20.61
C PRO A 250 -29.76 5.33 20.30
N TYR A 251 -30.26 5.68 19.12
CA TYR A 251 -30.94 6.96 18.93
C TYR A 251 -32.26 6.71 18.23
N THR A 252 -33.25 6.38 19.04
CA THR A 252 -34.66 6.67 18.80
C THR A 252 -34.81 8.18 18.61
N GLY A 253 -35.03 8.61 17.37
CA GLY A 253 -35.45 9.96 17.02
C GLY A 253 -36.82 9.89 16.37
N ILE A 254 -37.85 9.93 17.20
CA ILE A 254 -39.25 10.10 16.82
C ILE A 254 -39.42 11.51 16.23
N ALA A 255 -39.93 11.61 15.00
CA ALA A 255 -40.61 12.80 14.48
C ALA A 255 -41.65 12.28 13.47
N SER A 256 -42.87 12.01 13.92
CA SER A 256 -43.98 12.98 13.98
C SER A 256 -44.42 13.42 12.59
N SER A 257 -45.51 12.77 12.19
CA SER A 257 -46.53 13.16 11.22
C SER A 257 -46.53 14.64 10.82
N ALA A 258 -46.36 14.87 9.52
CA ALA A 258 -46.82 16.04 8.82
C ALA A 258 -48.34 16.18 8.95
N GLY A 259 -48.79 17.39 9.27
CA GLY A 259 -50.15 17.86 9.03
C GLY A 259 -50.08 19.11 8.15
N LEU A 260 -51.12 19.28 7.34
CA LEU A 260 -51.50 20.44 6.52
C LEU A 260 -50.96 20.48 5.09
N SER A 261 -51.69 19.82 4.19
CA SER A 261 -52.53 20.51 3.20
C SER A 261 -53.69 19.61 2.79
#